data_AF-A0A6B3HZF4-F1
#
_entry.id   AF-A0A6B3HZF4-F1
#
_cell.length_a   1.000
_cell.length_b   1.000
_cell.length_c   1.000
_cell.angle_alpha   90.00
_cell.angle_beta   90.00
_cell.angle_gamma   90.00
#
_symmetry.space_group_name_H-M   'P 1'
#
loop_
_entity.id
_entity.type
_entity.pdbx_description
1 polymer ?
#
loop_
_entity_poly.entity_id
_entity_poly.type
_entity_poly.pdbx_seq_one_letter_code
_entity_poly.pdbx_strand_id
1 'polypeptide(L)'
;GSQVVRTFAFQNCWDGQNTDSANHRTHVAFAQSDGRCPNGFRAVPQLVQRIVYDVPPGPGFAVDSFPEQLHKPITDHGDFINVFDKQLMKKVVRCINDGRRCR
;
A
#
# COMPACT_ATOMS: atom_id res chain seq x y z
N GLY A 1 -24.62 -10.09 0.14
CA GLY A 1 -23.43 -10.70 0.76
C GLY A 1 -22.34 -9.65 0.89
N SER A 2 -21.34 -9.84 1.75
CA SER A 2 -20.15 -8.97 1.83
C SER A 2 -19.28 -9.15 0.58
N GLN A 3 -18.76 -8.06 0.02
CA GLN A 3 -17.84 -8.13 -1.11
C GLN A 3 -16.51 -8.78 -0.70
N VAL A 4 -15.88 -9.48 -1.63
CA VAL A 4 -14.51 -9.98 -1.46
C VAL A 4 -13.56 -8.79 -1.66
N VAL A 5 -12.73 -8.50 -0.66
CA VAL A 5 -11.77 -7.39 -0.71
C VAL A 5 -10.36 -7.91 -0.43
N ARG A 6 -9.41 -7.54 -1.30
CA ARG A 6 -7.97 -7.60 -1.03
C ARG A 6 -7.49 -6.23 -0.59
N THR A 7 -6.80 -6.17 0.53
CA THR A 7 -6.26 -4.92 1.10
C THR A 7 -4.75 -5.02 1.17
N PHE A 8 -4.07 -4.11 0.50
CA PHE A 8 -2.62 -3.98 0.52
C PHE A 8 -2.27 -2.71 1.29
N ALA A 9 -1.65 -2.88 2.44
CA ALA A 9 -1.09 -1.78 3.21
C ALA A 9 0.40 -1.69 2.88
N PHE A 10 0.83 -0.53 2.40
CA PHE A 10 2.24 -0.27 2.16
C PHE A 10 2.93 0.13 3.48
N GLN A 11 4.25 0.01 3.52
CA GLN A 11 5.08 0.50 4.60
C GLN A 11 4.81 2.00 4.83
N ASN A 12 4.77 2.41 6.10
CA ASN A 12 4.41 3.77 6.52
C ASN A 12 5.49 4.43 7.40
N CYS A 13 6.67 3.83 7.44
CA CYS A 13 7.86 4.38 8.09
C CYS A 13 8.96 4.49 7.04
N TRP A 14 9.56 5.66 6.93
CA TRP A 14 10.64 5.98 5.99
C TRP A 14 11.93 6.28 6.77
N ASP A 15 13.09 5.86 6.28
CA ASP A 15 14.38 6.06 6.96
C ASP A 15 14.81 7.53 7.09
N GLY A 16 14.05 8.45 6.48
CA GLY A 16 14.27 9.89 6.57
C GLY A 16 15.31 10.43 5.60
N GLN A 17 15.89 9.58 4.75
CA GLN A 17 17.01 9.95 3.86
C GLN A 17 16.85 9.42 2.44
N ASN A 18 16.58 8.13 2.26
CA ASN A 18 16.75 7.47 0.98
C ASN A 18 15.41 7.21 0.29
N THR A 19 15.26 7.67 -0.94
CA THR A 19 14.08 7.34 -1.76
C THR A 19 14.11 5.90 -2.30
N ASP A 20 15.24 5.21 -2.17
CA ASP A 20 15.44 3.83 -2.56
C ASP A 20 16.61 3.21 -1.77
N SER A 21 16.73 1.89 -1.73
CA SER A 21 17.87 1.17 -1.14
C SER A 21 18.40 0.11 -2.10
N ALA A 22 19.63 -0.36 -1.89
CA ALA A 22 20.25 -1.35 -2.79
C ALA A 22 19.43 -2.64 -2.98
N ASN A 23 18.56 -2.97 -2.03
CA ASN A 23 17.65 -4.11 -2.08
C ASN A 23 16.17 -3.72 -2.27
N HIS A 24 15.91 -2.44 -2.53
CA HIS A 24 14.59 -1.81 -2.69
C HIS A 24 13.61 -2.00 -1.52
N ARG A 25 14.11 -2.39 -0.34
CA ARG A 25 13.27 -2.79 0.81
C ARG A 25 13.60 -2.03 2.09
N THR A 26 14.88 -1.80 2.37
CA THR A 26 15.31 -1.31 3.69
C THR A 26 15.15 0.20 3.91
N HIS A 27 14.83 0.98 2.87
CA HIS A 27 14.54 2.41 3.03
C HIS A 27 13.14 2.68 3.62
N VAL A 28 12.28 1.66 3.69
CA VAL A 28 10.94 1.73 4.30
C VAL A 28 10.68 0.55 5.25
N ALA A 29 9.78 0.75 6.22
CA ALA A 29 9.37 -0.26 7.18
C ALA A 29 7.88 -0.11 7.56
N PHE A 30 7.29 -1.19 8.07
CA PHE A 30 5.99 -1.10 8.73
C PHE A 30 6.15 -0.50 10.13
N ALA A 31 5.16 0.29 10.55
CA ALA A 31 5.02 0.67 11.94
C ALA A 31 4.84 -0.57 12.84
N GLN A 32 5.29 -0.44 14.09
CA GLN A 32 5.09 -1.44 15.13
C GLN A 32 3.60 -1.54 15.52
N SER A 33 3.23 -2.56 16.29
CA SER A 33 1.84 -2.79 16.72
C SER A 33 1.23 -1.63 17.51
N ASP A 34 2.05 -0.79 18.14
CA ASP A 34 1.64 0.43 18.85
C ASP A 34 1.62 1.68 17.96
N GLY A 35 1.83 1.52 16.66
CA GLY A 35 1.81 2.59 15.67
C GLY A 35 3.12 3.38 15.55
N ARG A 36 4.14 3.10 16.36
CA ARG A 36 5.44 3.80 16.27
C ARG A 36 6.30 3.26 15.15
N CYS A 37 7.10 4.13 14.54
CA CYS A 37 8.13 3.69 13.61
C CYS A 37 9.34 3.10 14.37
N PRO A 38 10.05 2.12 13.77
CA PRO A 38 11.33 1.64 14.30
C PRO A 38 12.33 2.80 14.49
N ASN A 39 13.32 2.60 15.37
CA ASN A 39 14.37 3.60 15.61
C ASN A 39 15.06 3.99 14.29
N GLY A 40 15.24 5.29 14.08
CA GLY A 40 15.82 5.85 12.84
C GLY A 40 14.80 6.10 11.72
N PHE A 41 13.56 5.60 11.84
CA PHE A 41 12.51 5.84 10.86
C PHE A 41 11.54 6.95 11.30
N ARG A 42 10.93 7.60 10.32
CA ARG A 42 9.93 8.66 10.47
C ARG A 42 8.61 8.23 9.86
N ALA A 43 7.51 8.58 10.52
CA ALA A 43 6.18 8.28 10.00
C ALA A 43 5.92 9.06 8.70
N VAL A 44 5.38 8.36 7.70
CA VAL A 44 4.88 8.93 6.45
C VAL A 44 3.43 8.46 6.23
N PRO A 45 2.64 9.15 5.39
CA PRO A 45 1.29 8.71 5.08
C PRO A 45 1.27 7.27 4.54
N GLN A 46 0.41 6.42 5.09
CA GLN A 46 0.26 5.06 4.61
C GLN A 46 -0.60 5.03 3.35
N LEU A 47 -0.08 4.43 2.28
CA LEU A 47 -0.89 4.04 1.14
C LEU A 47 -1.60 2.73 1.45
N VAL A 48 -2.93 2.72 1.26
CA VAL A 48 -3.74 1.50 1.34
C VAL A 48 -4.49 1.33 0.03
N GLN A 49 -4.21 0.23 -0.67
CA GLN A 49 -4.92 -0.17 -1.88
C GLN A 49 -5.96 -1.23 -1.51
N ARG A 50 -7.20 -1.00 -1.95
CA ARG A 50 -8.30 -1.96 -1.78
C ARG A 50 -8.82 -2.37 -3.14
N ILE A 51 -8.68 -3.65 -3.46
CA ILE A 51 -9.22 -4.26 -4.67
C ILE A 51 -10.45 -5.06 -4.29
N VAL A 52 -11.59 -4.71 -4.89
CA VAL A 52 -12.88 -5.32 -4.59
C VAL A 52 -13.29 -6.17 -5.77
N TYR A 53 -13.59 -7.44 -5.51
CA TYR A 53 -13.98 -8.40 -6.52
C TYR A 53 -15.48 -8.64 -6.45
N ASP A 54 -16.12 -8.60 -7.63
CA ASP A 54 -17.46 -9.15 -7.81
C ASP A 54 -17.31 -10.63 -8.16
N VAL A 55 -17.64 -11.50 -7.20
CA VAL A 55 -17.43 -12.95 -7.31
C VAL A 55 -18.80 -13.63 -7.41
N PRO A 56 -19.05 -14.46 -8.44
CA PRO A 56 -20.32 -15.15 -8.58
C PRO A 56 -20.54 -16.14 -7.41
N PRO A 57 -21.80 -16.45 -7.06
CA PRO A 57 -22.09 -17.48 -6.06
C PRO A 57 -21.56 -18.85 -6.50
N GLY A 58 -20.86 -19.54 -5.62
CA GLY A 58 -20.28 -20.87 -5.88
C GLY A 58 -18.95 -21.07 -5.18
N PRO A 59 -18.40 -22.29 -5.14
CA PRO A 59 -17.12 -22.55 -4.52
C PRO A 59 -15.96 -21.94 -5.35
N GLY A 60 -15.01 -21.31 -4.64
CA GLY A 60 -13.61 -21.11 -5.04
C GLY A 60 -13.37 -20.19 -6.24
N PHE A 61 -13.04 -18.92 -5.98
CA PHE A 61 -12.34 -18.09 -6.97
C PHE A 61 -10.84 -18.05 -6.60
N ALA A 62 -9.99 -18.16 -7.61
CA ALA A 62 -8.55 -17.95 -7.49
C ALA A 62 -8.14 -16.77 -8.37
N VAL A 63 -7.15 -16.01 -7.93
CA VAL A 63 -6.58 -14.89 -8.69
C VAL A 63 -5.14 -15.27 -9.00
N ASP A 64 -4.89 -15.61 -10.26
CA ASP A 64 -3.57 -16.00 -10.74
C ASP A 64 -3.29 -15.33 -12.08
N SER A 65 -2.11 -14.73 -12.18
CA SER A 65 -1.58 -14.28 -13.46
C SER A 65 -0.93 -15.41 -14.25
N PHE A 66 -0.40 -16.43 -13.56
CA PHE A 66 0.34 -17.54 -14.16
C PHE A 66 0.11 -18.87 -13.40
N PRO A 67 0.02 -20.02 -14.08
CA PRO A 67 -0.20 -21.33 -13.46
C PRO A 67 0.85 -21.72 -12.41
N GLU A 68 2.09 -21.28 -12.59
CA GLU A 68 3.24 -21.60 -11.73
C GLU A 68 3.13 -20.98 -10.33
N GLN A 69 2.25 -19.99 -10.15
CA GLN A 69 2.01 -19.37 -8.83
C GLN A 69 1.18 -20.28 -7.90
N LEU A 70 0.53 -21.32 -8.45
CA LEU A 70 -0.21 -22.35 -7.69
C LEU A 70 -1.22 -21.79 -6.69
N HIS A 71 -1.90 -20.69 -7.04
CA HIS A 71 -2.88 -20.02 -6.16
C HIS A 71 -2.28 -19.52 -4.84
N LYS A 72 -0.95 -19.35 -4.75
CA LYS A 72 -0.26 -18.97 -3.52
C LYS A 72 -0.43 -17.48 -3.26
N PRO A 73 -1.12 -17.06 -2.18
CA PRO A 73 -1.35 -15.63 -1.92
C PRO A 73 -0.07 -14.85 -1.62
N ILE A 74 1.04 -15.52 -1.31
CA ILE A 74 2.33 -14.86 -1.03
C ILE A 74 2.94 -14.17 -2.27
N THR A 75 2.49 -14.54 -3.47
CA THR A 75 2.98 -13.96 -4.72
C THR A 75 2.21 -12.69 -5.11
N ASP A 76 1.10 -12.42 -4.42
CA ASP A 76 0.26 -11.24 -4.60
C ASP A 76 0.95 -10.00 -4.01
N HIS A 77 0.95 -8.90 -4.75
CA HIS A 77 1.56 -7.63 -4.36
C HIS A 77 0.89 -6.46 -5.09
N GLY A 78 1.08 -5.26 -4.57
CA GLY A 78 0.60 -4.03 -5.19
C GLY A 78 1.77 -3.11 -5.51
N ASP A 79 1.69 -2.46 -6.66
CA ASP A 79 2.57 -1.38 -7.07
C ASP A 79 1.79 -0.06 -7.14
N PHE A 80 2.45 1.04 -6.82
CA PHE A 80 1.89 2.37 -6.94
C PHE A 80 2.85 3.29 -7.67
N ILE A 81 2.34 3.96 -8.70
CA ILE A 81 3.06 4.96 -9.48
C ILE A 81 2.33 6.28 -9.32
N ASN A 82 2.99 7.26 -8.70
CA ASN A 82 2.44 8.62 -8.57
C ASN A 82 2.75 9.44 -9.82
N VAL A 83 1.72 9.74 -10.61
CA VAL A 83 1.81 10.58 -11.81
C VAL A 83 1.19 11.97 -11.62
N PHE A 84 0.96 12.40 -10.39
CA PHE A 84 0.40 13.71 -10.11
C PHE A 84 1.38 14.83 -10.47
N ASP A 85 0.87 15.87 -11.12
CA ASP A 85 1.63 17.10 -11.31
C ASP A 85 1.91 17.80 -9.96
N LYS A 86 2.79 18.81 -9.99
CA LYS A 86 3.19 19.54 -8.79
C LYS A 86 2.03 20.27 -8.11
N GLN A 87 1.02 20.72 -8.85
CA GLN A 87 -0.13 21.44 -8.27
C GLN A 87 -1.06 20.46 -7.56
N LEU A 88 -1.39 19.35 -8.20
CA LEU A 88 -2.20 18.29 -7.61
C LEU A 88 -1.51 17.67 -6.39
N MET A 89 -0.20 17.40 -6.48
CA MET A 89 0.55 16.84 -5.35
C MET A 89 0.56 17.79 -4.14
N LYS A 90 0.70 19.11 -4.36
CA LYS A 90 0.57 20.10 -3.27
C LYS A 90 -0.81 20.09 -2.62
N LYS A 91 -1.88 19.94 -3.41
CA LYS A 91 -3.25 19.80 -2.88
C LYS A 91 -3.33 18.56 -1.99
N VAL A 92 -2.89 17.40 -2.50
CA VAL A 92 -2.90 16.13 -1.76
C VAL A 92 -2.12 16.22 -0.45
N VAL A 93 -0.88 16.72 -0.48
CA VAL A 93 -0.04 16.87 0.72
C VAL A 93 -0.72 17.76 1.77
N ARG A 94 -1.30 18.91 1.36
CA ARG A 94 -2.02 19.78 2.28
C ARG A 94 -3.21 19.05 2.92
N CYS A 95 -3.98 18.30 2.13
CA CYS A 95 -5.13 17.55 2.63
C CYS A 95 -4.74 16.50 3.68
N ILE A 96 -3.68 15.74 3.40
CA ILE A 96 -3.17 14.71 4.29
C ILE A 96 -2.67 15.34 5.59
N ASN A 97 -1.84 16.38 5.50
CA ASN A 97 -1.25 17.03 6.67
C ASN A 97 -2.30 17.77 7.53
N ASP A 98 -3.38 18.26 6.93
CA ASP A 98 -4.49 18.89 7.64
C ASP A 98 -5.51 17.86 8.20
N GLY A 99 -5.34 16.56 7.91
CA GLY A 99 -6.30 15.53 8.33
C GLY A 99 -7.67 15.63 7.66
N ARG A 100 -7.73 16.18 6.43
CA ARG A 100 -9.00 16.45 5.73
C ARG A 100 -9.22 15.50 4.55
N ARG A 101 -10.48 15.11 4.36
CA ARG A 101 -10.91 14.44 3.13
C ARG A 101 -11.09 15.46 2.02
N CYS A 102 -10.16 15.48 1.08
CA CYS A 102 -10.26 16.35 -0.09
C CYS A 102 -11.03 15.72 -1.23
N ARG A 103 -11.71 16.60 -1.98
CA ARG A 103 -12.47 16.30 -3.19
C ARG A 103 -11.90 17.15 -4.32
#